data_AF-Q0F913-F1
#
_entry.id   AF-Q0F913-F1
#
_cell.length_a   1.000
_cell.length_b   1.000
_cell.length_c   1.000
_cell.angle_alpha   90.00
_cell.angle_beta   90.00
_cell.angle_gamma   90.00
#
_symmetry.space_group_name_H-M   'P 1'
#
loop_
_entity.id
_entity.type
_entity.pdbx_description
1 polymer ?
#
loop_
_entity_poly.entity_id
_entity_poly.type
_entity_poly.pdbx_seq_one_letter_code
_entity_poly.pdbx_strand_id
1 'polypeptide(L)' 'MALSYKAKRRWSLIILLIGLPAYIILCVVLTNLLPRPNIILEFIIYVALGIVWIFPFKKIFLGVGQVDPNESSKED' A
#
# COMPACT_ATOMS: atom_id res chain seq x y z
N MET A 1 3.17 -25.89 -14.51
CA MET A 1 3.64 -25.30 -13.22
C MET A 1 2.47 -24.60 -12.54
N ALA A 2 1.53 -25.39 -12.02
CA ALA A 2 0.15 -25.01 -11.78
C ALA A 2 -0.15 -24.56 -10.33
N LEU A 3 0.79 -23.90 -9.63
CA LEU A 3 0.63 -23.56 -8.21
C LEU A 3 0.74 -22.08 -7.83
N SER A 4 0.72 -21.13 -8.74
CA SER A 4 1.00 -19.72 -8.36
C SER A 4 -0.09 -18.71 -8.70
N TYR A 5 -1.36 -19.01 -8.43
CA TYR A 5 -2.39 -17.95 -8.30
C TYR A 5 -2.62 -17.58 -6.83
N LYS A 6 -2.79 -18.57 -5.94
CA LYS A 6 -2.90 -18.34 -4.49
C LYS A 6 -1.64 -17.74 -3.86
N ALA A 7 -0.46 -18.08 -4.36
CA ALA A 7 0.79 -17.49 -3.90
C ALA A 7 0.81 -15.98 -4.17
N LYS A 8 0.52 -15.54 -5.41
CA LYS A 8 0.51 -14.10 -5.76
C LYS A 8 -0.45 -13.29 -4.89
N ARG A 9 -1.63 -13.85 -4.58
CA ARG A 9 -2.60 -13.23 -3.67
C ARG A 9 -2.07 -13.07 -2.24
N ARG A 10 -1.36 -14.06 -1.69
CA ARG A 10 -0.72 -13.97 -0.36
C ARG A 10 0.41 -12.95 -0.34
N TRP A 11 1.20 -12.87 -1.40
CA TRP A 11 2.26 -11.86 -1.52
C TRP A 11 1.71 -10.43 -1.58
N SER A 12 0.58 -10.18 -2.28
CA SER A 12 -0.11 -8.88 -2.21
C SER A 12 -0.55 -8.51 -0.79
N LEU A 13 -1.12 -9.45 -0.03
CA LEU A 13 -1.54 -9.19 1.35
C LEU A 13 -0.36 -8.90 2.29
N ILE A 14 0.73 -9.65 2.15
CA ILE A 14 1.97 -9.42 2.92
C ILE A 14 2.53 -8.03 2.59
N ILE A 15 2.56 -7.66 1.31
CA ILE A 15 3.05 -6.33 0.88
C ILE A 15 2.12 -5.21 1.35
N LEU A 16 0.80 -5.42 1.43
CA LEU A 16 -0.11 -4.45 2.06
C LEU A 16 0.17 -4.32 3.56
N LEU A 17 0.35 -5.46 4.24
CA LEU A 17 0.60 -5.53 5.69
C LEU A 17 1.95 -4.91 6.08
N ILE A 18 2.97 -5.00 5.21
CA ILE A 18 4.29 -4.39 5.42
C ILE A 18 4.40 -2.99 4.82
N GLY A 19 3.70 -2.72 3.71
CA GLY A 19 3.70 -1.42 3.05
C GLY A 19 3.11 -0.33 3.93
N LEU A 20 1.99 -0.62 4.62
CA LEU A 20 1.37 0.29 5.57
C LEU A 20 2.32 0.70 6.72
N PRO A 21 2.94 -0.21 7.49
CA PRO A 21 3.87 0.15 8.55
C PRO A 21 5.17 0.79 8.02
N ALA A 22 5.70 0.35 6.88
CA ALA A 22 6.88 0.98 6.28
C ALA A 22 6.67 2.48 6.00
N TYR A 23 5.46 2.88 5.65
CA TYR A 23 5.13 4.29 5.47
C TYR A 23 4.85 5.07 6.72
N ILE A 24 4.22 4.45 7.70
CA ILE A 24 4.07 5.09 9.00
C ILE A 24 5.47 5.46 9.50
N ILE A 25 6.45 4.56 9.35
CA ILE A 25 7.86 4.85 9.64
C ILE A 25 8.38 6.01 8.79
N LEU A 26 8.14 6.01 7.47
CA LEU A 26 8.62 7.07 6.57
C LEU A 26 8.02 8.45 6.92
N CYS A 27 6.72 8.50 7.23
CA CYS A 27 6.03 9.67 7.78
C CYS A 27 6.70 10.16 9.06
N VAL A 28 6.89 9.26 10.04
CA VAL A 28 7.49 9.58 11.35
C VAL A 28 8.93 10.08 11.20
N VAL A 29 9.69 9.52 10.26
CA VAL A 29 11.05 9.96 9.95
C VAL A 29 11.01 11.36 9.34
N LEU A 30 10.22 11.58 8.29
CA LEU A 30 10.09 12.90 7.65
C LEU A 30 9.61 13.97 8.63
N THR A 31 8.62 13.68 9.47
CA THR A 31 8.13 14.62 10.48
C THR A 31 9.13 14.85 11.62
N ASN A 32 9.95 13.86 12.00
CA ASN A 32 11.04 14.07 12.96
C ASN A 32 12.18 14.93 12.41
N LEU A 33 12.49 14.82 11.12
CA LEU A 33 13.52 15.64 10.48
C LEU A 33 13.11 17.12 10.34
N LEU A 34 11.81 17.41 10.40
CA LEU A 34 11.28 18.76 10.31
C LEU A 34 11.17 19.40 11.71
N PRO A 35 12.00 20.40 12.06
CA PRO A 35 11.85 21.11 13.33
C PRO A 35 10.54 21.92 13.30
N ARG A 36 9.58 21.53 14.16
CA ARG A 36 8.30 22.19 14.47
C ARG A 36 7.87 23.28 13.47
N PRO A 37 7.43 22.89 12.26
CA PRO A 37 7.00 23.85 11.27
C PRO A 37 5.66 24.50 11.64
N ASN A 38 5.43 25.72 11.15
CA ASN A 38 4.17 26.44 11.31
C ASN A 38 2.98 25.59 10.78
N ILE A 39 1.81 25.69 11.41
CA ILE A 39 0.60 24.87 11.15
C ILE A 39 0.22 24.74 9.65
N ILE A 40 0.42 25.79 8.86
CA ILE A 40 0.11 25.80 7.42
C ILE A 40 1.09 24.92 6.64
N LEU A 41 2.37 24.97 7.00
CA LEU A 41 3.41 24.17 6.34
C LEU A 41 3.21 22.70 6.68
N GLU A 42 2.86 22.39 7.94
CA GLU A 42 2.49 21.04 8.36
C GLU A 42 1.32 20.48 7.54
N PHE A 43 0.28 21.28 7.29
CA PHE A 43 -0.83 20.88 6.44
C PHE A 43 -0.39 20.55 5.00
N ILE A 44 0.44 21.41 4.39
CA ILE A 44 0.98 21.19 3.04
C ILE A 44 1.82 19.91 3.00
N ILE A 45 2.67 19.70 4.01
CA ILE A 45 3.51 18.51 4.12
C ILE A 45 2.65 17.25 4.21
N TYR A 46 1.60 17.23 5.04
CA TYR A 46 0.70 16.08 5.11
C TYR A 46 -0.06 15.82 3.81
N VAL A 47 -0.52 16.87 3.12
CA VAL A 47 -1.17 16.73 1.81
C VAL A 47 -0.20 16.15 0.79
N ALA A 48 1.03 16.69 0.71
CA ALA A 48 2.06 16.19 -0.18
C ALA A 48 2.44 14.73 0.13
N LEU A 49 2.59 14.38 1.41
CA LEU A 49 2.82 13.02 1.87
C LEU A 49 1.69 12.08 1.44
N GLY A 50 0.43 12.51 1.62
CA GLY A 50 -0.75 11.77 1.19
C GLY A 50 -0.83 11.57 -0.33
N ILE A 51 -0.39 12.55 -1.12
CA ILE A 51 -0.32 12.43 -2.59
C ILE A 51 0.80 11.48 -3.00
N VAL A 52 1.99 11.62 -2.41
CA VAL A 52 3.14 10.73 -2.65
C VAL A 52 2.77 9.29 -2.29
N TRP A 53 1.94 9.09 -1.26
CA TRP A 53 1.46 7.79 -0.82
C TRP A 53 0.61 7.04 -1.84
N ILE A 54 -0.12 7.74 -2.70
CA ILE A 54 -0.98 7.12 -3.72
C ILE A 54 -0.14 6.31 -4.73
N PHE A 55 1.08 6.75 -5.03
CA PHE A 55 1.93 6.10 -6.02
C PHE A 55 2.29 4.64 -5.67
N PRO A 56 2.86 4.34 -4.48
CA PRO A 56 3.12 2.97 -4.08
C PRO A 56 1.82 2.20 -3.83
N PHE A 57 0.84 2.79 -3.12
CA PHE A 57 -0.36 2.05 -2.71
C PHE A 57 -1.30 1.69 -3.87
N LYS A 58 -1.34 2.49 -4.94
CA LYS A 58 -2.15 2.19 -6.14
C LYS A 58 -1.82 0.83 -6.73
N LYS A 59 -0.53 0.47 -6.82
CA LYS A 59 -0.10 -0.84 -7.36
C LYS A 59 -0.45 -2.00 -6.44
N ILE A 60 -0.40 -1.78 -5.13
CA ILE A 60 -0.77 -2.77 -4.12
C ILE A 60 -2.28 -3.02 -4.13
N PHE A 61 -3.11 -1.97 -4.15
CA PHE A 61 -4.57 -2.10 -4.19
C PHE A 61 -5.08 -2.82 -5.44
N LEU A 62 -4.49 -2.54 -6.60
CA LEU A 62 -4.82 -3.26 -7.84
C LEU A 62 -4.54 -4.78 -7.74
N GLY A 63 -3.62 -5.20 -6.88
CA GLY A 63 -3.30 -6.61 -6.67
C GLY A 63 -4.14 -7.33 -5.61
N VAL A 64 -4.93 -6.61 -4.79
CA VAL A 64 -5.78 -7.18 -3.73
C VAL A 64 -7.15 -7.61 -4.27
N GLY A 65 -7.69 -6.88 -5.26
CA GLY A 65 -9.03 -7.12 -5.83
C GLY A 65 -9.09 -8.12 -6.99
N GLN A 66 -7.99 -8.75 -7.38
CA GLN A 66 -8.02 -9.79 -8.42
C GLN A 66 -8.68 -11.06 -7.87
N VAL A 67 -9.92 -11.27 -8.30
CA VAL A 67 -10.72 -12.48 -8.04
C VAL A 67 -10.14 -13.66 -8.81
N ASP A 68 -10.18 -14.85 -8.20
CA ASP A 68 -9.62 -16.09 -8.73
C ASP A 68 -10.36 -16.48 -10.03
N PRO A 69 -9.67 -16.54 -11.19
CA PRO A 69 -10.32 -16.92 -12.45
C PRO A 69 -10.75 -18.39 -12.49
N ASN A 70 -10.41 -19.21 -11.48
CA ASN A 70 -10.76 -20.63 -11.41
C ASN A 70 -11.97 -20.92 -10.49
N GLU A 71 -12.67 -19.92 -9.98
CA GLU A 71 -13.87 -20.15 -9.14
C GLU A 71 -15.10 -20.53 -10.00
N SER A 72 -15.09 -20.26 -11.31
CA SER A 72 -16.23 -20.52 -12.21
C SER A 72 -16.19 -21.86 -12.96
N SER A 73 -15.29 -22.80 -12.63
CA SER A 73 -15.15 -24.07 -13.36
C SER A 73 -15.38 -25.31 -12.50
N LYS A 74 -16.16 -25.17 -11.41
CA LYS A 74 -16.61 -26.30 -10.58
C LYS A 74 -18.13 -26.32 -10.47
N GLU A 75 -18.79 -26.17 -11.61
CA GLU A 75 -20.20 -26.53 -11.80
C GLU A 75 -20.29 -27.36 -13.08
N ASP A 76 -19.64 -28.52 -13.08
CA ASP A 76 -19.87 -29.63 -14.02
C ASP A 76 -19.85 -30.95 -13.23
#